data_AF-A0AAD9LQD9-F1
#
_entry.id   AF-A0AAD9LQD9-F1
#
_cell.length_a   1.000
_cell.length_b   1.000
_cell.length_c   1.000
_cell.angle_alpha   90.00
_cell.angle_beta   90.00
_cell.angle_gamma   90.00
#
_symmetry.space_group_name_H-M   'P 1'
#
loop_
_entity.id
_entity.type
_entity.pdbx_description
1 polymer ?
#
loop_
_entity_poly.entity_id
_entity_poly.type
_entity_poly.pdbx_seq_one_letter_code
_entity_poly.pdbx_strand_id
1 'polypeptide(L)'
;MLYKDIPTVYRWNKRNKEWVQYRKYVPSIGRIVHVSPQDPERFYLRLLLGNTRGPTSFEDLRTIDGITYGTFHEAALAAEYLDNDREWEECLAEAAHERMPYQLRQLFAIILAYSLPSSPLGLWERFKDQLSEDFRRAFDADMDDPRVEYRTLQCVDKILRANNKTLANYALPPLESYDQDAVYDHHEEDLIDQELNAYPIEQLESTVAGVDKLNDGQRVIFDQVIGAVQNPEVGQKLFFINGPGGTGKPFLLEQILARVRLDGGIAVVVASSGIAATLLTGGYTAHSTFRIPLKLNNHSTCSISKQSQKAKLIRRANLVLWDEAPMMQGACFEAVDRTLRDIMNNEAEPFGGKVMGFSGDHR
;
A
#
# COMPACT_ATOMS: atom_id res chain seq x y z
N MET A 1 30.09 18.13 27.85
CA MET A 1 29.51 19.05 26.85
C MET A 1 28.90 18.20 25.76
N LEU A 2 27.67 18.47 25.31
CA LEU A 2 27.07 17.72 24.20
C LEU A 2 27.65 18.20 22.87
N TYR A 3 27.54 17.39 21.82
CA TYR A 3 28.06 17.77 20.50
C TYR A 3 27.46 19.09 19.99
N LYS A 4 26.16 19.33 20.27
CA LYS A 4 25.45 20.56 19.91
C LYS A 4 25.98 21.83 20.61
N ASP A 5 26.66 21.66 21.73
CA ASP A 5 27.19 22.76 22.53
C ASP A 5 28.61 23.16 22.08
N ILE A 6 29.34 22.27 21.36
CA ILE A 6 30.73 22.51 20.92
C ILE A 6 30.88 23.86 20.20
N PRO A 7 30.02 24.24 19.23
CA PRO A 7 30.15 25.51 18.52
C PRO A 7 29.95 26.76 19.38
N THR A 8 29.43 26.61 20.61
CA THR A 8 29.25 27.74 21.54
C THR A 8 30.55 28.11 22.28
N VAL A 9 31.49 27.17 22.39
CA VAL A 9 32.74 27.32 23.16
C VAL A 9 33.99 27.16 22.29
N TYR A 10 33.89 26.40 21.21
CA TYR A 10 35.00 26.06 20.32
C TYR A 10 34.68 26.44 18.87
N ARG A 11 35.74 26.72 18.10
CA ARG A 11 35.71 26.85 16.64
C ARG A 11 36.56 25.77 15.99
N TRP A 12 36.14 25.31 14.81
CA TRP A 12 36.93 24.37 14.02
C TRP A 12 38.08 25.08 13.30
N ASN A 13 39.32 24.69 13.59
CA ASN A 13 40.50 25.12 12.86
C ASN A 13 40.72 24.21 11.65
N LYS A 14 40.25 24.64 10.47
CA LYS A 14 40.38 23.88 9.21
C LYS A 14 41.82 23.52 8.85
N ARG A 15 42.81 24.34 9.22
CA ARG A 15 44.22 24.12 8.87
C ARG A 15 44.83 22.96 9.66
N ASN A 16 44.53 22.91 10.96
CA ASN A 16 45.08 21.88 11.86
C ASN A 16 44.11 20.71 12.10
N LYS A 17 42.88 20.81 11.59
CA LYS A 17 41.78 19.84 11.80
C LYS A 17 41.52 19.56 13.28
N GLU A 18 41.41 20.63 14.08
CA GLU A 18 41.20 20.54 15.52
C GLU A 18 40.15 21.56 16.00
N TRP A 19 39.52 21.26 17.13
CA TRP A 19 38.67 22.22 17.84
C TRP A 19 39.52 23.13 18.71
N VAL A 20 39.38 24.45 18.54
CA VAL A 20 40.12 25.46 19.29
C VAL A 20 39.14 26.32 20.07
N GLN A 21 39.39 26.51 21.36
CA GLN A 21 38.53 27.32 22.22
C GLN A 21 38.53 28.80 21.80
N TYR A 22 37.37 29.46 21.88
CA TYR A 22 37.27 30.90 21.65
C TYR A 22 38.06 31.68 22.72
N ARG A 23 38.87 32.65 22.29
CA ARG A 23 39.53 33.62 23.21
C ARG A 23 38.62 34.78 23.59
N LYS A 24 37.62 35.08 22.76
CA LYS A 24 36.52 36.04 22.97
C LYS A 24 35.27 35.46 22.31
N TYR A 25 34.10 35.58 22.96
CA TYR A 25 32.84 35.08 22.42
C TYR A 25 32.55 35.70 21.06
N VAL A 26 32.22 34.87 20.08
CA VAL A 26 31.76 35.29 18.75
C VAL A 26 30.42 34.58 18.51
N PRO A 27 29.34 35.31 18.18
CA PRO A 27 28.08 34.68 17.81
C PRO A 27 28.30 33.86 16.54
N SER A 28 28.22 32.53 16.64
CA SER A 28 28.36 31.61 15.52
C SER A 28 27.16 30.68 15.44
N ILE A 29 26.56 30.57 14.25
CA ILE A 29 25.47 29.63 13.99
C ILE A 29 26.09 28.30 13.52
N GLY A 30 26.05 27.30 14.39
CA GLY A 30 26.35 25.91 14.04
C GLY A 30 25.07 25.21 13.56
N ARG A 31 25.15 24.47 12.45
CA ARG A 31 24.07 23.59 12.01
C ARG A 31 24.50 22.14 12.21
N ILE A 32 23.67 21.38 12.91
CA ILE A 32 23.79 19.92 12.91
C ILE A 32 23.14 19.44 11.61
N VAL A 33 23.88 18.66 10.83
CA VAL A 33 23.38 18.10 9.57
C VAL A 33 22.20 17.19 9.87
N HIS A 34 21.11 17.37 9.13
CA HIS A 34 20.00 16.43 9.17
C HIS A 34 20.46 15.09 8.61
N VAL A 35 20.27 14.02 9.37
CA VAL A 35 20.54 12.66 8.93
C VAL A 35 19.22 11.94 8.82
N SER A 36 18.95 11.39 7.63
CA SER A 36 17.76 10.57 7.40
C SER A 36 17.86 9.31 8.24
N PRO A 37 16.76 8.87 8.88
CA PRO A 37 16.71 7.55 9.51
C PRO A 37 17.12 6.43 8.53
N GLN A 38 16.86 6.61 7.23
CA GLN A 38 17.24 5.64 6.18
C GLN A 38 18.77 5.43 6.01
N ASP A 39 19.61 6.24 6.66
CA ASP A 39 21.05 6.03 6.82
C ASP A 39 21.30 5.63 8.29
N PRO A 40 21.05 4.35 8.67
CA PRO A 40 20.97 3.94 10.07
C PRO A 40 22.28 4.18 10.82
N GLU A 41 23.42 3.93 10.18
CA GLU A 41 24.73 4.15 10.78
C GLU A 41 24.91 5.61 11.22
N ARG A 42 24.67 6.56 10.31
CA ARG A 42 24.81 7.99 10.63
C ARG A 42 23.70 8.50 11.54
N PHE A 43 22.50 7.93 11.44
CA PHE A 43 21.35 8.33 12.24
C PHE A 43 21.60 8.03 13.72
N TYR A 44 21.99 6.79 14.06
CA TYR A 44 22.29 6.41 15.44
C TYR A 44 23.56 7.07 15.96
N LEU A 45 24.58 7.27 15.10
CA LEU A 45 25.76 8.07 15.45
C LEU A 45 25.36 9.51 15.86
N ARG A 46 24.49 10.17 15.08
CA ARG A 46 24.00 11.52 15.39
C ARG A 46 23.17 11.54 16.67
N LEU A 47 22.34 10.52 16.89
CA LEU A 47 21.52 10.38 18.10
C LEU A 47 22.40 10.28 19.35
N LEU A 48 23.42 9.42 19.33
CA LEU A 48 24.39 9.29 20.43
C LEU A 48 25.17 10.58 20.64
N LEU A 49 25.69 11.22 19.59
CA LEU A 49 26.39 12.52 19.72
C LEU A 49 25.51 13.62 20.33
N GLY A 50 24.20 13.56 20.10
CA GLY A 50 23.23 14.51 20.64
C GLY A 50 22.97 14.34 22.15
N ASN A 51 23.18 13.14 22.69
CA ASN A 51 22.76 12.76 24.04
C ASN A 51 23.93 12.34 24.96
N THR A 52 25.07 11.91 24.42
CA THR A 52 26.27 11.53 25.16
C THR A 52 27.18 12.73 25.45
N ARG A 53 27.59 12.90 26.71
CA ARG A 53 28.42 14.03 27.13
C ARG A 53 29.92 13.71 27.00
N GLY A 54 30.61 14.50 26.17
CA GLY A 54 32.08 14.49 26.07
C GLY A 54 32.71 13.22 25.47
N PRO A 55 32.11 12.55 24.48
CA PRO A 55 32.74 11.39 23.85
C PRO A 55 34.06 11.79 23.18
N THR A 56 35.09 10.96 23.36
CA THR A 56 36.46 11.19 22.86
C THR A 56 36.82 10.33 21.64
N SER A 57 36.05 9.27 21.39
CA SER A 57 36.19 8.38 20.24
C SER A 57 34.86 7.74 19.85
N PHE A 58 34.79 7.05 18.70
CA PHE A 58 33.60 6.24 18.33
C PHE A 58 33.44 4.99 19.19
N GLU A 59 34.52 4.52 19.82
CA GLU A 59 34.44 3.43 20.80
C GLU A 59 33.79 3.92 22.08
N ASP A 60 34.26 5.04 22.61
CA ASP A 60 33.70 5.72 23.79
C ASP A 60 32.21 6.05 23.59
N LEU A 61 31.83 6.47 22.37
CA LEU A 61 30.43 6.72 22.03
C LEU A 61 29.56 5.45 21.99
N ARG A 62 30.15 4.27 21.75
CA ARG A 62 29.47 2.96 21.76
C ARG A 62 29.59 2.26 23.12
N THR A 63 30.20 2.87 24.13
CA THR A 63 30.33 2.29 25.46
C THR A 63 29.25 2.85 26.38
N ILE A 64 28.28 2.01 26.78
CA ILE A 64 27.22 2.36 27.73
C ILE A 64 27.43 1.52 28.99
N ASP A 65 27.49 2.16 30.16
CA ASP A 65 27.72 1.52 31.46
C ASP A 65 28.91 0.53 31.50
N GLY A 66 29.97 0.83 30.74
CA GLY A 66 31.19 0.02 30.68
C GLY A 66 31.16 -1.14 29.68
N ILE A 67 30.08 -1.32 28.93
CA ILE A 67 29.95 -2.33 27.86
C ILE A 67 30.05 -1.65 26.50
N THR A 68 30.99 -2.11 25.65
CA THR A 68 31.17 -1.60 24.29
C THR A 68 30.35 -2.43 23.29
N TYR A 69 29.44 -1.77 22.58
CA TYR A 69 28.54 -2.41 21.61
C TYR A 69 29.12 -2.43 20.20
N GLY A 70 28.67 -3.40 19.38
CA GLY A 70 29.15 -3.63 18.02
C GLY A 70 28.73 -2.51 17.06
N THR A 71 27.52 -1.97 17.24
CA THR A 71 26.96 -0.92 16.38
C THR A 71 26.48 0.30 17.16
N PHE A 72 26.34 1.45 16.48
CA PHE A 72 25.71 2.64 17.08
C PHE A 72 24.23 2.40 17.41
N HIS A 73 23.55 1.51 16.69
CA HIS A 73 22.17 1.11 16.99
C HIS A 73 22.08 0.43 18.35
N GLU A 74 22.88 -0.62 18.56
CA GLU A 74 22.92 -1.37 19.82
C GLU A 74 23.28 -0.47 21.02
N ALA A 75 24.25 0.44 20.84
CA ALA A 75 24.60 1.41 21.87
C ALA A 75 23.45 2.40 22.16
N ALA A 76 22.73 2.89 21.12
CA ALA A 76 21.60 3.78 21.31
C ALA A 76 20.40 3.09 21.97
N LEU A 77 20.19 1.81 21.66
CA LEU A 77 19.19 0.95 22.30
C LEU A 77 19.53 0.72 23.78
N ALA A 78 20.78 0.37 24.08
CA ALA A 78 21.26 0.18 25.45
C ALA A 78 21.24 1.46 26.30
N ALA A 79 21.42 2.62 25.66
CA ALA A 79 21.33 3.93 26.29
C ALA A 79 19.88 4.42 26.49
N GLU A 80 18.88 3.63 26.08
CA GLU A 80 17.44 3.99 26.13
C GLU A 80 17.13 5.30 25.38
N TYR A 81 17.85 5.59 24.28
CA TYR A 81 17.63 6.78 23.45
C TYR A 81 16.67 6.54 22.28
N LEU A 82 16.23 5.29 22.09
CA LEU A 82 15.22 4.92 21.11
C LEU A 82 13.88 4.82 21.83
N ASP A 83 12.85 5.49 21.29
CA ASP A 83 11.48 5.23 21.71
C ASP A 83 11.16 3.76 21.45
N ASN A 84 10.48 3.11 22.39
CA ASN A 84 10.10 1.71 22.24
C ASN A 84 9.15 1.54 21.04
N ASP A 85 9.09 0.33 20.47
CA ASP A 85 8.19 0.02 19.34
C ASP A 85 6.69 0.08 19.71
N ARG A 86 6.36 0.60 20.90
CA ARG A 86 5.01 0.67 21.43
C ARG A 86 4.06 1.41 20.50
N GLU A 87 4.50 2.49 19.86
CA GLU A 87 3.66 3.21 18.90
C GLU A 87 3.29 2.33 17.70
N TRP A 88 4.23 1.52 17.21
CA TRP A 88 4.00 0.58 16.11
C TRP A 88 3.18 -0.62 16.55
N GLU A 89 3.41 -1.11 17.75
CA GLU A 89 2.64 -2.19 18.36
C GLU A 89 1.18 -1.80 18.60
N GLU A 90 0.94 -0.61 19.16
CA GLU A 90 -0.41 -0.09 19.38
C GLU A 90 -1.10 0.16 18.03
N CYS A 91 -0.39 0.75 17.05
CA CYS A 91 -0.92 0.98 15.70
C CYS A 91 -1.29 -0.33 14.98
N LEU A 92 -0.41 -1.34 15.00
CA LEU A 92 -0.68 -2.64 14.39
C LEU A 92 -1.74 -3.42 15.17
N ALA A 93 -1.80 -3.29 16.50
CA ALA A 93 -2.84 -3.89 17.31
C ALA A 93 -4.22 -3.30 17.01
N GLU A 94 -4.35 -1.98 16.91
CA GLU A 94 -5.58 -1.31 16.49
C GLU A 94 -5.98 -1.74 15.08
N ALA A 95 -5.04 -1.66 14.13
CA ALA A 95 -5.29 -2.06 12.75
C ALA A 95 -5.67 -3.55 12.62
N ALA A 96 -5.14 -4.44 13.45
CA ALA A 96 -5.48 -5.86 13.42
C ALA A 96 -6.95 -6.15 13.80
N HIS A 97 -7.63 -5.24 14.50
CA HIS A 97 -9.06 -5.38 14.80
C HIS A 97 -9.95 -4.81 13.69
N GLU A 98 -9.46 -3.82 12.92
CA GLU A 98 -10.27 -3.08 11.96
C GLU A 98 -9.98 -3.41 10.49
N ARG A 99 -8.79 -3.95 10.20
CA ARG A 99 -8.27 -4.13 8.84
C ARG A 99 -8.21 -5.59 8.45
N MET A 100 -8.44 -5.84 7.17
CA MET A 100 -8.22 -7.17 6.60
C MET A 100 -6.72 -7.51 6.56
N PRO A 101 -6.34 -8.80 6.63
CA PRO A 101 -4.93 -9.24 6.68
C PRO A 101 -4.05 -8.64 5.58
N TYR A 102 -4.56 -8.49 4.36
CA TYR A 102 -3.84 -7.83 3.26
C TYR A 102 -3.50 -6.37 3.56
N GLN A 103 -4.48 -5.59 4.05
CA GLN A 103 -4.26 -4.20 4.43
C GLN A 103 -3.30 -4.09 5.62
N LEU A 104 -3.38 -5.03 6.56
CA LEU A 104 -2.45 -5.12 7.68
C LEU A 104 -1.01 -5.39 7.20
N ARG A 105 -0.82 -6.28 6.21
CA ARG A 105 0.49 -6.52 5.55
C ARG A 105 1.02 -5.27 4.85
N GLN A 106 0.15 -4.47 4.21
CA GLN A 106 0.54 -3.19 3.62
C GLN A 106 1.02 -2.21 4.68
N LEU A 107 0.26 -2.04 5.77
CA LEU A 107 0.64 -1.16 6.88
C LEU A 107 1.97 -1.62 7.50
N PHE A 108 2.11 -2.91 7.78
CA PHE A 108 3.33 -3.50 8.30
C PHE A 108 4.55 -3.20 7.40
N ALA A 109 4.45 -3.46 6.09
CA ALA A 109 5.54 -3.18 5.16
C ALA A 109 5.88 -1.68 5.06
N ILE A 110 4.88 -0.78 5.19
CA ILE A 110 5.09 0.68 5.23
C ILE A 110 5.82 1.09 6.51
N ILE A 111 5.42 0.57 7.67
CA ILE A 111 6.10 0.81 8.95
C ILE A 111 7.57 0.40 8.85
N LEU A 112 7.85 -0.78 8.28
CA LEU A 112 9.23 -1.21 8.04
C LEU A 112 9.97 -0.26 7.11
N ALA A 113 9.36 0.09 5.97
CA ALA A 113 10.01 0.89 4.94
C ALA A 113 10.34 2.33 5.39
N TYR A 114 9.52 2.93 6.26
CA TYR A 114 9.59 4.36 6.54
C TYR A 114 9.79 4.74 8.01
N SER A 115 9.42 3.88 8.95
CA SER A 115 9.41 4.23 10.38
C SER A 115 10.59 3.64 11.17
N LEU A 116 11.34 2.70 10.59
CA LEU A 116 12.51 2.04 11.20
C LEU A 116 12.25 1.60 12.66
N PRO A 117 11.35 0.63 12.86
CA PRO A 117 11.14 0.07 14.18
C PRO A 117 12.45 -0.50 14.74
N SER A 118 12.60 -0.41 16.07
CA SER A 118 13.76 -0.87 16.82
C SER A 118 13.92 -2.40 16.74
N SER A 119 12.81 -3.14 16.64
CA SER A 119 12.75 -4.59 16.47
C SER A 119 11.73 -5.00 15.40
N PRO A 120 12.09 -4.91 14.10
CA PRO A 120 11.24 -5.38 13.01
C PRO A 120 10.82 -6.85 13.14
N LEU A 121 11.76 -7.71 13.56
CA LEU A 121 11.51 -9.13 13.80
C LEU A 121 10.57 -9.34 15.01
N GLY A 122 10.69 -8.52 16.06
CA GLY A 122 9.76 -8.57 17.19
C GLY A 122 8.33 -8.23 16.79
N LEU A 123 8.16 -7.20 15.94
CA LEU A 123 6.84 -6.86 15.37
C LEU A 123 6.30 -8.01 14.48
N TRP A 124 7.16 -8.62 13.66
CA TRP A 124 6.76 -9.78 12.86
C TRP A 124 6.24 -10.92 13.71
N GLU A 125 7.03 -11.39 14.69
CA GLU A 125 6.64 -12.52 15.55
C GLU A 125 5.33 -12.26 16.31
N ARG A 126 5.07 -11.00 16.67
CA ARG A 126 3.85 -10.61 17.38
C ARG A 126 2.61 -10.59 16.49
N PHE A 127 2.75 -10.17 15.23
CA PHE A 127 1.61 -9.92 14.34
C PHE A 127 1.46 -10.93 13.19
N LYS A 128 2.38 -11.90 13.04
CA LYS A 128 2.37 -12.84 11.91
C LYS A 128 1.07 -13.63 11.77
N ASP A 129 0.39 -13.93 12.87
CA ASP A 129 -0.89 -14.67 12.86
C ASP A 129 -2.01 -13.83 12.23
N GLN A 130 -2.12 -12.55 12.62
CA GLN A 130 -3.11 -11.63 12.06
C GLN A 130 -2.74 -11.24 10.62
N LEU A 131 -1.45 -11.09 10.35
CA LEU A 131 -0.92 -10.82 9.01
C LEU A 131 -1.15 -11.95 8.03
N SER A 132 -1.41 -13.18 8.48
CA SER A 132 -1.48 -14.38 7.64
C SER A 132 -2.84 -15.08 7.66
N GLU A 133 -3.82 -14.51 8.37
CA GLU A 133 -5.10 -15.14 8.64
C GLU A 133 -5.85 -15.56 7.36
N ASP A 134 -5.84 -14.72 6.32
CA ASP A 134 -6.48 -15.01 5.04
C ASP A 134 -5.83 -16.19 4.31
N PHE A 135 -4.49 -16.30 4.33
CA PHE A 135 -3.78 -17.44 3.76
C PHE A 135 -4.01 -18.72 4.55
N ARG A 136 -4.05 -18.64 5.88
CA ARG A 136 -4.38 -19.79 6.73
C ARG A 136 -5.77 -20.33 6.43
N ARG A 137 -6.76 -19.43 6.28
CA ARG A 137 -8.13 -19.78 5.86
C ARG A 137 -8.16 -20.36 4.44
N ALA A 138 -7.43 -19.76 3.50
CA ALA A 138 -7.42 -20.19 2.10
C ALA A 138 -6.80 -21.58 1.91
N PHE A 139 -5.77 -21.92 2.68
CA PHE A 139 -5.11 -23.22 2.59
C PHE A 139 -5.74 -24.31 3.46
N ASP A 140 -6.77 -23.98 4.25
CA ASP A 140 -7.31 -24.85 5.31
C ASP A 140 -6.17 -25.42 6.17
N ALA A 141 -5.26 -24.53 6.59
CA ALA A 141 -3.97 -24.88 7.16
C ALA A 141 -3.92 -24.67 8.67
N ASP A 142 -3.12 -25.49 9.35
CA ASP A 142 -2.79 -25.32 10.76
C ASP A 142 -1.84 -24.11 10.98
N MET A 143 -1.68 -23.70 12.24
CA MET A 143 -0.91 -22.51 12.63
C MET A 143 0.55 -22.51 12.16
N ASP A 144 1.19 -23.69 12.06
CA ASP A 144 2.61 -23.83 11.73
C ASP A 144 2.86 -24.24 10.27
N ASP A 145 1.86 -24.08 9.39
CA ASP A 145 2.02 -24.45 7.99
C ASP A 145 3.02 -23.52 7.28
N PRO A 146 4.13 -24.06 6.74
CA PRO A 146 5.17 -23.24 6.12
C PRO A 146 4.66 -22.47 4.89
N ARG A 147 3.58 -22.91 4.25
CA ARG A 147 2.95 -22.21 3.11
C ARG A 147 2.36 -20.87 3.55
N VAL A 148 1.78 -20.81 4.74
CA VAL A 148 1.13 -19.60 5.30
C VAL A 148 2.18 -18.53 5.56
N GLU A 149 3.24 -18.88 6.28
CA GLU A 149 4.31 -17.94 6.61
C GLU A 149 5.05 -17.48 5.34
N TYR A 150 5.40 -18.42 4.45
CA TYR A 150 6.05 -18.12 3.18
C TYR A 150 5.24 -17.15 2.32
N ARG A 151 3.93 -17.37 2.17
CA ARG A 151 3.05 -16.48 1.39
C ARG A 151 2.92 -15.10 2.01
N THR A 152 2.85 -15.04 3.34
CA THR A 152 2.79 -13.79 4.09
C THR A 152 4.07 -12.97 3.87
N LEU A 153 5.24 -13.59 4.02
CA LEU A 153 6.54 -12.98 3.75
C LEU A 153 6.71 -12.59 2.28
N GLN A 154 6.22 -13.40 1.35
CA GLN A 154 6.27 -13.10 -0.09
C GLN A 154 5.47 -11.84 -0.44
N CYS A 155 4.30 -11.65 0.19
CA CYS A 155 3.49 -10.45 0.02
C CYS A 155 4.20 -9.21 0.60
N VAL A 156 4.76 -9.33 1.81
CA VAL A 156 5.54 -8.25 2.45
C VAL A 156 6.78 -7.90 1.61
N ASP A 157 7.54 -8.89 1.14
CA ASP A 157 8.76 -8.67 0.33
C ASP A 157 8.46 -7.90 -0.96
N LYS A 158 7.33 -8.18 -1.62
CA LYS A 158 6.93 -7.43 -2.83
C LYS A 158 6.68 -5.95 -2.55
N ILE A 159 6.04 -5.64 -1.43
CA ILE A 159 5.80 -4.24 -1.02
C ILE A 159 7.12 -3.58 -0.62
N LEU A 160 7.99 -4.28 0.09
CA LEU A 160 9.32 -3.78 0.44
C LEU A 160 10.17 -3.52 -0.81
N ARG A 161 10.17 -4.42 -1.79
CA ARG A 161 10.91 -4.26 -3.05
C ARG A 161 10.42 -3.07 -3.87
N ALA A 162 9.11 -2.81 -3.89
CA ALA A 162 8.56 -1.60 -4.50
C ALA A 162 9.12 -0.31 -3.85
N ASN A 163 9.61 -0.41 -2.61
CA ASN A 163 10.23 0.66 -1.85
C ASN A 163 11.78 0.53 -1.75
N ASN A 164 12.40 -0.26 -2.64
CA ASN A 164 13.84 -0.53 -2.67
C ASN A 164 14.41 -1.13 -1.37
N LYS A 165 13.61 -1.94 -0.68
CA LYS A 165 13.97 -2.70 0.52
C LYS A 165 13.76 -4.20 0.29
N THR A 166 14.30 -5.02 1.16
CA THR A 166 14.12 -6.49 1.18
C THR A 166 13.87 -6.98 2.60
N LEU A 167 13.35 -8.20 2.75
CA LEU A 167 13.22 -8.86 4.06
C LEU A 167 14.52 -8.86 4.87
N ALA A 168 15.65 -9.07 4.19
CA ALA A 168 16.98 -9.08 4.81
C ALA A 168 17.36 -7.73 5.44
N ASN A 169 16.83 -6.59 4.98
CA ASN A 169 17.08 -5.30 5.62
C ASN A 169 16.52 -5.22 7.06
N TYR A 170 15.59 -6.11 7.40
CA TYR A 170 14.84 -6.10 8.65
C TYR A 170 15.01 -7.40 9.45
N ALA A 171 15.99 -8.24 9.10
CA ALA A 171 16.24 -9.54 9.73
C ALA A 171 15.01 -10.48 9.74
N LEU A 172 14.09 -10.30 8.80
CA LEU A 172 12.95 -11.20 8.61
C LEU A 172 13.40 -12.50 7.90
N PRO A 173 12.69 -13.62 8.09
CA PRO A 173 13.05 -14.89 7.45
C PRO A 173 13.16 -14.75 5.93
N PRO A 174 14.29 -15.16 5.31
CA PRO A 174 14.46 -15.09 3.87
C PRO A 174 13.55 -16.10 3.16
N LEU A 175 13.02 -15.75 1.99
CA LEU A 175 12.15 -16.68 1.24
C LEU A 175 12.88 -17.95 0.81
N GLU A 176 14.20 -17.88 0.65
CA GLU A 176 15.06 -18.98 0.26
C GLU A 176 15.28 -20.02 1.38
N SER A 177 14.93 -19.71 2.64
CA SER A 177 15.04 -20.69 3.74
C SER A 177 13.91 -21.72 3.77
N TYR A 178 12.86 -21.54 2.96
CA TYR A 178 11.72 -22.44 2.91
C TYR A 178 11.96 -23.55 1.86
N ASP A 179 11.52 -24.77 2.18
CA ASP A 179 11.53 -25.89 1.24
C ASP A 179 10.56 -25.61 0.10
N GLN A 180 11.10 -25.39 -1.09
CA GLN A 180 10.31 -25.00 -2.26
C GLN A 180 9.28 -26.05 -2.66
N ASP A 181 9.50 -27.33 -2.39
CA ASP A 181 8.52 -28.39 -2.68
C ASP A 181 7.38 -28.37 -1.65
N ALA A 182 7.66 -27.98 -0.41
CA ALA A 182 6.66 -27.83 0.65
C ALA A 182 5.84 -26.54 0.54
N VAL A 183 6.43 -25.47 -0.01
CA VAL A 183 5.76 -24.19 -0.26
C VAL A 183 5.32 -24.00 -1.72
N TYR A 184 5.48 -25.03 -2.55
CA TYR A 184 5.09 -24.99 -3.96
C TYR A 184 3.58 -24.86 -4.05
N ASP A 185 3.14 -23.65 -4.34
CA ASP A 185 1.74 -23.33 -4.43
C ASP A 185 1.46 -22.63 -5.77
N HIS A 186 0.57 -23.25 -6.55
CA HIS A 186 0.07 -22.73 -7.81
C HIS A 186 -0.75 -21.42 -7.65
N HIS A 187 -1.06 -20.98 -6.42
CA HIS A 187 -1.74 -19.70 -6.16
C HIS A 187 -0.77 -18.50 -6.19
N GLU A 188 -0.03 -18.31 -7.29
CA GLU A 188 0.64 -17.03 -7.55
C GLU A 188 -0.34 -15.88 -7.30
N GLU A 189 -0.06 -15.04 -6.28
CA GLU A 189 -0.80 -13.81 -5.91
C GLU A 189 -2.08 -13.62 -6.70
N ASP A 190 -3.15 -14.27 -6.26
CA ASP A 190 -4.40 -14.11 -6.97
C ASP A 190 -4.90 -12.70 -6.68
N LEU A 191 -4.80 -11.82 -7.68
CA LEU A 191 -5.42 -10.50 -7.62
C LEU A 191 -6.92 -10.62 -7.31
N ILE A 192 -7.53 -11.77 -7.62
CA ILE A 192 -8.90 -12.10 -7.22
C ILE A 192 -9.00 -12.24 -5.71
N ASP A 193 -8.15 -13.03 -5.06
CA ASP A 193 -8.17 -13.19 -3.60
C ASP A 193 -7.87 -11.88 -2.89
N GLN A 194 -6.95 -11.08 -3.43
CA GLN A 194 -6.70 -9.73 -2.90
C GLN A 194 -7.95 -8.87 -2.99
N GLU A 195 -8.64 -8.83 -4.14
CA GLU A 195 -9.85 -8.01 -4.30
C GLU A 195 -11.02 -8.51 -3.45
N LEU A 196 -11.19 -9.83 -3.30
CA LEU A 196 -12.26 -10.43 -2.49
C LEU A 196 -12.05 -10.23 -0.99
N ASN A 197 -10.80 -10.21 -0.54
CA ASN A 197 -10.47 -10.08 0.89
C ASN A 197 -10.00 -8.66 1.28
N ALA A 198 -10.00 -7.70 0.36
CA ALA A 198 -9.50 -6.34 0.63
C ALA A 198 -10.42 -5.51 1.54
N TYR A 199 -11.71 -5.83 1.62
CA TYR A 199 -12.72 -4.96 2.22
C TYR A 199 -13.43 -5.65 3.40
N PRO A 200 -13.39 -5.08 4.62
CA PRO A 200 -14.14 -5.62 5.76
C PRO A 200 -15.65 -5.65 5.48
N ILE A 201 -16.31 -6.77 5.81
CA ILE A 201 -17.75 -6.95 5.59
C ILE A 201 -18.56 -5.86 6.32
N GLU A 202 -18.22 -5.54 7.56
CA GLU A 202 -18.91 -4.51 8.34
C GLU A 202 -18.84 -3.12 7.68
N GLN A 203 -17.70 -2.79 7.05
CA GLN A 203 -17.53 -1.54 6.31
C GLN A 203 -18.41 -1.54 5.04
N LEU A 204 -18.49 -2.67 4.33
CA LEU A 204 -19.36 -2.82 3.18
C LEU A 204 -20.84 -2.69 3.57
N GLU A 205 -21.27 -3.35 4.65
CA GLU A 205 -22.64 -3.26 5.17
C GLU A 205 -23.02 -1.83 5.58
N SER A 206 -22.14 -1.16 6.32
CA SER A 206 -22.28 0.25 6.71
C SER A 206 -22.38 1.16 5.48
N THR A 207 -21.56 0.89 4.46
CA THR A 207 -21.63 1.63 3.20
C THR A 207 -22.97 1.41 2.53
N VAL A 208 -23.40 0.16 2.32
CA VAL A 208 -24.67 -0.23 1.67
C VAL A 208 -25.90 0.27 2.42
N ALA A 209 -25.84 0.50 3.73
CA ALA A 209 -26.92 1.17 4.46
C ALA A 209 -27.19 2.61 3.94
N GLY A 210 -26.24 3.20 3.22
CA GLY A 210 -26.41 4.47 2.50
C GLY A 210 -27.39 4.40 1.31
N VAL A 211 -27.76 3.20 0.83
CA VAL A 211 -28.74 3.01 -0.25
C VAL A 211 -30.10 3.62 0.09
N ASP A 212 -30.50 3.61 1.36
CA ASP A 212 -31.75 4.20 1.83
C ASP A 212 -31.75 5.75 1.77
N LYS A 213 -30.56 6.36 1.58
CA LYS A 213 -30.40 7.81 1.43
C LYS A 213 -30.31 8.25 -0.03
N LEU A 214 -30.35 7.32 -0.99
CA LEU A 214 -30.37 7.67 -2.41
C LEU A 214 -31.66 8.43 -2.74
N ASN A 215 -31.55 9.47 -3.56
CA ASN A 215 -32.74 10.07 -4.17
C ASN A 215 -33.34 9.14 -5.24
N ASP A 216 -34.57 9.42 -5.67
CA ASP A 216 -35.29 8.58 -6.63
C ASP A 216 -34.50 8.30 -7.92
N GLY A 217 -33.80 9.31 -8.45
CA GLY A 217 -32.99 9.16 -9.66
C GLY A 217 -31.76 8.27 -9.44
N GLN A 218 -31.06 8.47 -8.33
CA GLN A 218 -29.94 7.61 -7.93
C GLN A 218 -30.39 6.17 -7.65
N ARG A 219 -31.55 5.98 -7.02
CA ARG A 219 -32.12 4.67 -6.72
C ARG A 219 -32.43 3.88 -7.99
N VAL A 220 -33.04 4.54 -8.98
CA VAL A 220 -33.29 3.92 -10.30
C VAL A 220 -31.98 3.45 -10.95
N ILE A 221 -30.93 4.27 -10.91
CA ILE A 221 -29.62 3.90 -11.47
C ILE A 221 -29.01 2.73 -10.71
N PHE A 222 -29.04 2.78 -9.38
CA PHE A 222 -28.55 1.71 -8.51
C PHE A 222 -29.23 0.38 -8.86
N ASP A 223 -30.57 0.35 -8.87
CA ASP A 223 -31.34 -0.87 -9.12
C ASP A 223 -31.08 -1.43 -10.53
N GLN A 224 -30.92 -0.56 -11.55
CA GLN A 224 -30.58 -0.98 -12.91
C GLN A 224 -29.18 -1.60 -13.02
N VAL A 225 -28.17 -0.98 -12.41
CA VAL A 225 -26.78 -1.49 -12.47
C VAL A 225 -26.67 -2.80 -11.69
N ILE A 226 -27.24 -2.87 -10.48
CA ILE A 226 -27.24 -4.10 -9.67
C ILE A 226 -28.01 -5.23 -10.38
N GLY A 227 -29.15 -4.91 -10.99
CA GLY A 227 -29.93 -5.87 -11.78
C GLY A 227 -29.13 -6.45 -12.95
N ALA A 228 -28.35 -5.61 -13.66
CA ALA A 228 -27.48 -6.05 -14.75
C ALA A 228 -26.30 -6.92 -14.27
N VAL A 229 -25.74 -6.61 -13.09
CA VAL A 229 -24.69 -7.43 -12.46
C VAL A 229 -25.22 -8.80 -12.05
N GLN A 230 -26.44 -8.87 -11.50
CA GLN A 230 -27.08 -10.12 -11.07
C GLN A 230 -27.58 -10.98 -12.25
N ASN A 231 -27.85 -10.37 -13.40
CA ASN A 231 -28.37 -11.04 -14.59
C ASN A 231 -27.52 -10.73 -15.84
N PRO A 232 -26.23 -11.13 -15.86
CA PRO A 232 -25.28 -10.70 -16.90
C PRO A 232 -25.56 -11.26 -18.30
N GLU A 233 -26.45 -12.25 -18.43
CA GLU A 233 -26.81 -12.85 -19.74
C GLU A 233 -27.87 -12.05 -20.49
N VAL A 234 -28.59 -11.13 -19.81
CA VAL A 234 -29.76 -10.44 -20.37
C VAL A 234 -29.72 -8.95 -20.03
N GLY A 235 -30.11 -8.11 -20.98
CA GLY A 235 -30.32 -6.67 -20.74
C GLY A 235 -29.14 -5.78 -21.08
N GLN A 236 -29.19 -4.54 -20.59
CA GLN A 236 -28.22 -3.49 -20.88
C GLN A 236 -26.98 -3.64 -19.99
N LYS A 237 -25.79 -3.63 -20.60
CA LYS A 237 -24.50 -3.78 -19.90
C LYS A 237 -23.67 -2.50 -19.85
N LEU A 238 -24.07 -1.46 -20.59
CA LEU A 238 -23.37 -0.19 -20.65
C LEU A 238 -24.23 0.92 -20.06
N PHE A 239 -23.72 1.58 -19.03
CA PHE A 239 -24.38 2.68 -18.36
C PHE A 239 -23.51 3.93 -18.42
N PHE A 240 -24.14 5.09 -18.63
CA PHE A 240 -23.49 6.39 -18.46
C PHE A 240 -24.28 7.22 -17.44
N ILE A 241 -23.66 7.48 -16.30
CA ILE A 241 -24.22 8.20 -15.16
C ILE A 241 -23.82 9.67 -15.31
N ASN A 242 -24.72 10.43 -15.94
CA ASN A 242 -24.53 11.86 -16.13
C ASN A 242 -25.07 12.64 -14.93
N GLY A 243 -24.28 13.57 -14.40
CA GLY A 243 -24.74 14.47 -13.36
C GLY A 243 -23.78 15.64 -13.17
N PRO A 244 -24.28 16.88 -13.02
CA PRO A 244 -23.44 18.02 -12.67
C PRO A 244 -22.59 17.82 -11.40
N GLY A 245 -21.60 18.69 -11.21
CA GLY A 245 -20.89 18.80 -9.93
C GLY A 245 -21.87 18.95 -8.76
N GLY A 246 -21.63 18.21 -7.67
CA GLY A 246 -22.46 18.28 -6.45
C GLY A 246 -23.70 17.38 -6.42
N THR A 247 -23.98 16.57 -7.45
CA THR A 247 -25.16 15.67 -7.47
C THR A 247 -24.94 14.33 -6.77
N GLY A 248 -23.81 14.15 -6.08
CA GLY A 248 -23.50 12.93 -5.35
C GLY A 248 -23.21 11.71 -6.25
N LYS A 249 -22.60 11.89 -7.42
CA LYS A 249 -22.18 10.75 -8.28
C LYS A 249 -21.22 9.80 -7.54
N PRO A 250 -20.13 10.28 -6.89
CA PRO A 250 -19.24 9.38 -6.17
C PRO A 250 -19.95 8.64 -5.04
N PHE A 251 -20.88 9.31 -4.34
CA PHE A 251 -21.73 8.68 -3.33
C PHE A 251 -22.52 7.50 -3.91
N LEU A 252 -23.20 7.68 -5.06
CA LEU A 252 -23.91 6.59 -5.73
C LEU A 252 -22.98 5.44 -6.16
N LEU A 253 -21.83 5.75 -6.77
CA LEU A 253 -20.87 4.73 -7.21
C LEU A 253 -20.38 3.88 -6.03
N GLU A 254 -20.09 4.52 -4.90
CA GLU A 254 -19.62 3.86 -3.69
C GLU A 254 -20.64 2.83 -3.17
N GLN A 255 -21.94 3.18 -3.22
CA GLN A 255 -23.02 2.25 -2.86
C GLN A 255 -23.06 1.03 -3.79
N ILE A 256 -22.92 1.26 -5.10
CA ILE A 256 -22.94 0.19 -6.11
C ILE A 256 -21.74 -0.76 -5.90
N LEU A 257 -20.53 -0.20 -5.71
CA LEU A 257 -19.32 -0.97 -5.46
C LEU A 257 -19.45 -1.82 -4.20
N ALA A 258 -19.89 -1.20 -3.11
CA ALA A 258 -20.05 -1.90 -1.85
C ALA A 258 -21.09 -3.02 -1.94
N ARG A 259 -22.21 -2.80 -2.65
CA ARG A 259 -23.23 -3.83 -2.85
C ARG A 259 -22.70 -5.04 -3.62
N VAL A 260 -22.02 -4.82 -4.74
CA VAL A 260 -21.47 -5.91 -5.55
C VAL A 260 -20.43 -6.71 -4.77
N ARG A 261 -19.57 -6.03 -4.00
CA ARG A 261 -18.54 -6.67 -3.15
C ARG A 261 -19.16 -7.45 -1.99
N LEU A 262 -20.19 -6.89 -1.35
CA LEU A 262 -20.93 -7.55 -0.27
C LEU A 262 -21.62 -8.83 -0.74
N ASP A 263 -22.11 -8.84 -1.99
CA ASP A 263 -22.68 -10.02 -2.63
C ASP A 263 -21.61 -11.04 -3.10
N GLY A 264 -20.33 -10.83 -2.75
CA GLY A 264 -19.19 -11.70 -3.10
C GLY A 264 -18.69 -11.54 -4.54
N GLY A 265 -19.15 -10.51 -5.25
CA GLY A 265 -18.73 -10.18 -6.61
C GLY A 265 -17.47 -9.32 -6.64
N ILE A 266 -16.79 -9.32 -7.80
CA ILE A 266 -15.63 -8.46 -8.04
C ILE A 266 -16.08 -7.20 -8.76
N ALA A 267 -15.90 -6.05 -8.12
CA ALA A 267 -16.17 -4.74 -8.71
C ALA A 267 -14.86 -3.95 -8.87
N VAL A 268 -14.45 -3.72 -10.12
CA VAL A 268 -13.26 -2.92 -10.43
C VAL A 268 -13.69 -1.47 -10.59
N VAL A 269 -13.06 -0.56 -9.84
CA VAL A 269 -13.30 0.88 -9.99
C VAL A 269 -12.05 1.58 -10.49
N VAL A 270 -12.24 2.46 -11.46
CA VAL A 270 -11.20 3.33 -11.98
C VAL A 270 -11.68 4.78 -12.05
N ALA A 271 -10.74 5.71 -12.06
CA ALA A 271 -11.02 7.10 -12.40
C ALA A 271 -10.00 7.65 -13.42
N SER A 272 -10.36 8.74 -14.08
CA SER A 272 -9.47 9.40 -15.05
C SER A 272 -8.29 10.12 -14.40
N SER A 273 -8.41 10.56 -13.14
CA SER A 273 -7.35 11.21 -12.36
C SER A 273 -7.08 10.49 -11.03
N GLY A 274 -5.87 10.66 -10.49
CA GLY A 274 -5.51 10.06 -9.20
C GLY A 274 -6.33 10.60 -8.03
N ILE A 275 -6.67 11.90 -8.05
CA ILE A 275 -7.47 12.52 -7.00
C ILE A 275 -8.90 11.95 -6.99
N ALA A 276 -9.52 11.83 -8.18
CA ALA A 276 -10.84 11.21 -8.29
C ALA A 276 -10.82 9.74 -7.85
N ALA A 277 -9.76 9.00 -8.19
CA ALA A 277 -9.61 7.61 -7.76
C ALA A 277 -9.61 7.45 -6.23
N THR A 278 -9.01 8.39 -5.48
CA THR A 278 -9.00 8.32 -4.00
C THR A 278 -10.36 8.51 -3.35
N LEU A 279 -11.37 8.98 -4.08
CA LEU A 279 -12.72 9.18 -3.55
C LEU A 279 -13.57 7.90 -3.52
N LEU A 280 -13.12 6.85 -4.21
CA LEU A 280 -13.84 5.58 -4.33
C LEU A 280 -13.01 4.47 -3.69
N THR A 281 -13.66 3.62 -2.88
CA THR A 281 -12.94 2.56 -2.16
C THR A 281 -12.35 1.56 -3.15
N GLY A 282 -11.02 1.38 -3.09
CA GLY A 282 -10.28 0.54 -4.05
C GLY A 282 -10.03 1.21 -5.40
N GLY A 283 -10.25 2.52 -5.52
CA GLY A 283 -10.06 3.28 -6.74
C GLY A 283 -8.60 3.42 -7.17
N TYR A 284 -8.36 3.21 -8.47
CA TYR A 284 -7.08 3.48 -9.13
C TYR A 284 -7.29 4.28 -10.41
N THR A 285 -6.21 4.82 -11.00
CA THR A 285 -6.36 5.48 -12.31
C THR A 285 -6.62 4.45 -13.42
N ALA A 286 -7.43 4.80 -14.41
CA ALA A 286 -7.69 3.93 -15.56
C ALA A 286 -6.39 3.52 -16.29
N HIS A 287 -5.44 4.45 -16.40
CA HIS A 287 -4.11 4.19 -16.96
C HIS A 287 -3.35 3.11 -16.20
N SER A 288 -3.30 3.16 -14.86
CA SER A 288 -2.60 2.16 -14.05
C SER A 288 -3.32 0.81 -14.05
N THR A 289 -4.64 0.83 -13.94
CA THR A 289 -5.47 -0.39 -13.87
C THR A 289 -5.41 -1.15 -15.19
N PHE A 290 -5.70 -0.47 -16.29
CA PHE A 290 -5.74 -1.11 -17.61
C PHE A 290 -4.40 -1.11 -18.33
N ARG A 291 -3.34 -0.45 -17.85
CA ARG A 291 -2.07 -0.32 -18.59
C ARG A 291 -2.27 0.31 -19.97
N ILE A 292 -3.05 1.39 -20.02
CA ILE A 292 -3.33 2.15 -21.24
C ILE A 292 -2.03 2.80 -21.74
N PRO A 293 -1.62 2.60 -23.01
CA PRO A 293 -0.44 3.25 -23.56
C PRO A 293 -0.60 4.78 -23.59
N LEU A 294 0.48 5.51 -23.31
CA LEU A 294 0.50 6.98 -23.40
C LEU A 294 0.38 7.50 -24.85
N LYS A 295 0.78 6.69 -25.83
CA LYS A 295 0.65 7.01 -27.26
C LYS A 295 -0.36 6.05 -27.87
N LEU A 296 -1.52 6.59 -28.26
CA LEU A 296 -2.63 5.83 -28.81
C LEU A 296 -2.75 6.02 -30.33
N ASN A 297 -3.19 4.96 -30.99
CA ASN A 297 -3.64 4.92 -32.36
C ASN A 297 -4.91 4.04 -32.45
N ASN A 298 -5.51 3.98 -33.64
CA ASN A 298 -6.78 3.28 -33.88
C ASN A 298 -6.71 1.75 -33.69
N HIS A 299 -5.51 1.19 -33.51
CA HIS A 299 -5.29 -0.24 -33.25
C HIS A 299 -4.66 -0.49 -31.89
N SER A 300 -4.48 0.55 -31.06
CA SER A 300 -3.87 0.40 -29.75
C SER A 300 -4.72 -0.51 -28.87
N THR A 301 -4.03 -1.41 -28.18
CA THR A 301 -4.54 -2.23 -27.09
C THR A 301 -3.79 -1.87 -25.82
N CYS A 302 -4.35 -2.28 -24.69
CA CYS A 302 -3.73 -2.15 -23.39
C CYS A 302 -2.61 -3.19 -23.22
N SER A 303 -1.56 -2.85 -22.48
CA SER A 303 -0.44 -3.75 -22.22
C SER A 303 -0.78 -4.78 -21.11
N ILE A 304 -1.80 -5.60 -21.37
CA ILE A 304 -2.25 -6.70 -20.50
C ILE A 304 -2.18 -8.01 -21.30
N SER A 305 -1.33 -8.93 -20.86
CA SER A 305 -1.29 -10.29 -21.44
C SER A 305 -2.52 -11.11 -21.01
N LYS A 306 -3.08 -11.92 -21.91
CA LYS A 306 -4.22 -12.82 -21.62
C LYS A 306 -3.95 -13.77 -20.46
N GLN A 307 -2.69 -14.16 -20.24
CA GLN A 307 -2.29 -15.08 -19.19
C GLN A 307 -1.98 -14.37 -17.86
N SER A 308 -1.95 -13.03 -17.85
CA SER A 308 -1.62 -12.26 -16.66
C SER A 308 -2.71 -12.36 -15.58
N GLN A 309 -2.31 -12.17 -14.32
CA GLN A 309 -3.23 -12.07 -13.19
C GLN A 309 -4.27 -10.95 -13.38
N LYS A 310 -3.89 -9.82 -14.00
CA LYS A 310 -4.85 -8.74 -14.34
C LYS A 310 -5.93 -9.20 -15.30
N ALA A 311 -5.57 -10.01 -16.31
CA ALA A 311 -6.55 -10.58 -17.22
C ALA A 311 -7.48 -11.57 -16.50
N LYS A 312 -6.97 -12.36 -15.55
CA LYS A 312 -7.80 -13.24 -14.70
C LYS A 312 -8.78 -12.43 -13.84
N LEU A 313 -8.31 -11.37 -13.17
CA LEU A 313 -9.16 -10.45 -12.41
C LEU A 313 -10.25 -9.83 -13.30
N ILE A 314 -9.89 -9.32 -14.48
CA ILE A 314 -10.85 -8.76 -15.45
C ILE A 314 -11.88 -9.81 -15.87
N ARG A 315 -11.47 -11.06 -16.14
CA ARG A 315 -12.41 -12.15 -16.48
C ARG A 315 -13.38 -12.43 -15.36
N ARG A 316 -12.93 -12.34 -14.11
CA ARG A 316 -13.76 -12.61 -12.93
C ARG A 316 -14.58 -11.39 -12.48
N ALA A 317 -14.22 -10.18 -12.88
CA ALA A 317 -14.95 -8.94 -12.57
C ALA A 317 -16.40 -8.99 -13.04
N ASN A 318 -17.34 -8.72 -12.13
CA ASN A 318 -18.77 -8.62 -12.41
C ASN A 318 -19.14 -7.20 -12.89
N LEU A 319 -18.43 -6.19 -12.39
CA LEU A 319 -18.68 -4.78 -12.68
C LEU A 319 -17.36 -4.04 -12.89
N VAL A 320 -17.35 -3.10 -13.84
CA VAL A 320 -16.29 -2.10 -13.98
C VAL A 320 -16.92 -0.70 -13.95
N LEU A 321 -16.57 0.10 -12.94
CA LEU A 321 -16.96 1.50 -12.87
C LEU A 321 -15.80 2.43 -13.26
N TRP A 322 -16.10 3.47 -14.02
CA TRP A 322 -15.13 4.46 -14.47
C TRP A 322 -15.64 5.87 -14.18
N ASP A 323 -15.06 6.51 -13.16
CA ASP A 323 -15.38 7.87 -12.74
C ASP A 323 -14.57 8.93 -13.50
N GLU A 324 -15.16 10.11 -13.65
CA GLU A 324 -14.65 11.22 -14.46
C GLU A 324 -14.30 10.79 -15.90
N ALA A 325 -15.07 9.86 -16.47
CA ALA A 325 -14.83 9.30 -17.80
C ALA A 325 -14.70 10.38 -18.91
N PRO A 326 -15.53 11.45 -18.95
CA PRO A 326 -15.41 12.50 -19.97
C PRO A 326 -14.05 13.21 -20.02
N MET A 327 -13.22 13.12 -18.97
CA MET A 327 -11.87 13.69 -18.97
C MET A 327 -10.87 12.93 -19.85
N MET A 328 -11.22 11.75 -20.36
CA MET A 328 -10.34 10.93 -21.19
C MET A 328 -10.70 10.96 -22.68
N GLN A 329 -9.68 10.83 -23.51
CA GLN A 329 -9.85 10.77 -24.96
C GLN A 329 -10.59 9.48 -25.37
N GLY A 330 -11.47 9.57 -26.37
CA GLY A 330 -12.21 8.42 -26.94
C GLY A 330 -11.33 7.19 -27.25
N ALA A 331 -10.13 7.43 -27.79
CA ALA A 331 -9.16 6.38 -28.12
C ALA A 331 -8.74 5.52 -26.90
N CYS A 332 -8.80 6.06 -25.67
CA CYS A 332 -8.53 5.30 -24.46
C CYS A 332 -9.62 4.24 -24.22
N PHE A 333 -10.88 4.63 -24.38
CA PHE A 333 -12.02 3.73 -24.23
C PHE A 333 -12.00 2.63 -25.28
N GLU A 334 -11.68 2.98 -26.53
CA GLU A 334 -11.54 2.00 -27.62
C GLU A 334 -10.39 1.01 -27.38
N ALA A 335 -9.26 1.47 -26.85
CA ALA A 335 -8.14 0.59 -26.51
C ALA A 335 -8.51 -0.38 -25.38
N VAL A 336 -9.23 0.10 -24.37
CA VAL A 336 -9.74 -0.73 -23.27
C VAL A 336 -10.78 -1.73 -23.78
N ASP A 337 -11.76 -1.29 -24.57
CA ASP A 337 -12.78 -2.12 -25.23
C ASP A 337 -12.14 -3.27 -26.02
N ARG A 338 -11.23 -2.97 -26.96
CA ARG A 338 -10.50 -3.99 -27.74
C ARG A 338 -9.77 -5.00 -26.84
N THR A 339 -9.15 -4.53 -25.77
CA THR A 339 -8.41 -5.41 -24.85
C THR A 339 -9.35 -6.32 -24.06
N LEU A 340 -10.48 -5.79 -23.59
CA LEU A 340 -11.48 -6.57 -22.85
C LEU A 340 -12.15 -7.62 -23.74
N ARG A 341 -12.51 -7.28 -24.98
CA ARG A 341 -13.02 -8.25 -25.97
C ARG A 341 -12.05 -9.41 -26.18
N ASP A 342 -10.76 -9.09 -26.34
CA ASP A 342 -9.71 -10.08 -26.51
C ASP A 342 -9.52 -10.94 -25.24
N ILE A 343 -9.45 -10.34 -24.05
CA ILE A 343 -9.30 -11.05 -22.77
C ILE A 343 -10.49 -12.00 -22.50
N MET A 344 -11.70 -11.55 -22.82
CA MET A 344 -12.95 -12.29 -22.62
C MET A 344 -13.24 -13.30 -23.75
N ASN A 345 -12.49 -13.25 -24.85
CA ASN A 345 -12.80 -13.97 -26.09
C ASN A 345 -14.24 -13.69 -26.57
N ASN A 346 -14.69 -12.44 -26.47
CA ASN A 346 -16.02 -11.99 -26.85
C ASN A 346 -15.92 -10.70 -27.68
N GLU A 347 -15.79 -10.86 -29.00
CA GLU A 347 -15.68 -9.72 -29.94
C GLU A 347 -17.04 -9.08 -30.28
N ALA A 348 -18.12 -9.80 -30.05
CA ALA A 348 -19.47 -9.41 -30.45
C ALA A 348 -20.05 -8.32 -29.53
N GLU A 349 -19.71 -8.37 -28.24
CA GLU A 349 -20.20 -7.41 -27.25
C GLU A 349 -19.15 -6.37 -26.89
N PRO A 350 -19.55 -5.09 -26.69
CA PRO A 350 -18.66 -4.08 -26.12
C PRO A 350 -18.06 -4.55 -24.80
N PHE A 351 -16.79 -4.19 -24.60
CA PHE A 351 -15.96 -4.51 -23.44
C PHE A 351 -15.99 -6.00 -23.07
N GLY A 352 -16.12 -6.88 -24.08
CA GLY A 352 -16.16 -8.33 -23.88
C GLY A 352 -17.38 -8.81 -23.11
N GLY A 353 -18.49 -8.06 -23.13
CA GLY A 353 -19.73 -8.40 -22.43
C GLY A 353 -19.69 -8.09 -20.92
N LYS A 354 -18.72 -7.30 -20.44
CA LYS A 354 -18.69 -6.82 -19.05
C LYS A 354 -19.75 -5.78 -18.79
N VAL A 355 -20.28 -5.75 -17.56
CA VAL A 355 -21.10 -4.64 -17.09
C VAL A 355 -20.18 -3.45 -16.83
N MET A 356 -20.37 -2.38 -17.60
CA MET A 356 -19.59 -1.15 -17.52
C MET A 356 -20.49 0.00 -17.09
N GLY A 357 -20.07 0.74 -16.07
CA GLY A 357 -20.67 2.01 -15.66
C GLY A 357 -19.68 3.16 -15.79
N PHE A 358 -19.94 4.10 -16.67
CA PHE A 358 -19.17 5.33 -16.80
C PHE A 358 -19.89 6.44 -16.04
N SER A 359 -19.15 7.36 -15.43
CA SER A 359 -19.76 8.54 -14.82
C SER A 359 -18.92 9.79 -15.04
N GLY A 360 -19.57 10.95 -14.95
CA GLY A 360 -18.91 12.24 -15.08
C GLY A 360 -19.88 13.35 -15.47
N ASP A 361 -19.33 14.50 -15.80
CA ASP A 361 -20.05 15.63 -16.39
C ASP A 361 -19.44 15.92 -17.78
N HIS A 362 -20.31 16.12 -18.77
CA HIS A 362 -19.91 16.47 -20.14
C HIS A 362 -19.88 17.98 -20.40
N ARG A 363 -20.31 18.80 -19.43
CA ARG A 363 -20.44 20.25 -19.58
C ARG A 363 -19.13 21.01 -19.49
#